data_AF-A0A3D4I2S5-F1
#
_entry.id   AF-A0A3D4I2S5-F1
#
_cell.length_a   1.000
_cell.length_b   1.000
_cell.length_c   1.000
_cell.angle_alpha   90.00
_cell.angle_beta   90.00
_cell.angle_gamma   90.00
#
_symmetry.space_group_name_H-M   'P 1'
#
loop_
_entity.id
_entity.type
_entity.pdbx_description
1 polymer ?
#
loop_
_entity_poly.entity_id
_entity_poly.type
_entity_poly.pdbx_seq_one_letter_code
_entity_poly.pdbx_strand_id
1 'polypeptide(L)'
;MDIRADDIAYTPLAVAWSAVLPDGAHLFIDTSRVKPEAMRCLKENGVTVHEYGEFEDFLKSYDKEVRLLVDMTSTNGQTVEILKGNASFSIRGGADIVTSLKGVKNSTEIENIKKAH
;
A
#
# COMPACT_ATOMS: atom_id res chain seq x y z
N MET A 1 -3.96 6.45 -4.36
CA MET A 1 -4.27 6.59 -2.92
C MET A 1 -3.99 8.01 -2.43
N ASP A 2 -2.84 8.63 -2.75
CA ASP A 2 -2.52 10.06 -2.46
C ASP A 2 -2.90 10.56 -1.05
N ILE A 3 -2.55 9.75 -0.04
CA ILE A 3 -2.77 10.06 1.38
C ILE A 3 -1.50 10.70 1.97
N ARG A 4 -1.68 11.62 2.92
CA ARG A 4 -0.64 12.21 3.77
C ARG A 4 -1.11 12.19 5.22
N ALA A 5 -0.18 11.94 6.15
CA ALA A 5 -0.41 11.97 7.59
C ALA A 5 0.91 12.29 8.31
N ASP A 6 0.87 12.56 9.61
CA ASP A 6 2.04 12.99 10.39
C ASP A 6 2.57 11.88 11.32
N ASP A 7 2.53 10.62 10.89
CA ASP A 7 2.92 9.47 11.74
C ASP A 7 4.42 9.35 11.97
N ILE A 8 5.20 9.89 11.03
CA ILE A 8 6.66 9.84 11.06
C ILE A 8 7.18 11.26 11.10
N ALA A 9 8.00 11.57 12.09
CA ALA A 9 8.60 12.90 12.22
C ALA A 9 9.29 13.31 10.92
N TYR A 10 9.03 14.55 10.47
CA TYR A 10 9.63 15.17 9.28
C TYR A 10 9.25 14.54 7.93
N THR A 11 8.34 13.56 7.88
CA THR A 11 7.86 12.99 6.62
C THR A 11 6.34 12.77 6.67
N PRO A 12 5.55 13.35 5.75
CA PRO A 12 4.09 13.29 5.81
C PRO A 12 3.54 11.94 5.30
N LEU A 13 3.92 10.84 5.98
CA LEU A 13 3.50 9.47 5.69
C LEU A 13 2.51 8.95 6.73
N ALA A 14 1.54 8.18 6.24
CA ALA A 14 0.68 7.35 7.07
C ALA A 14 1.31 5.96 7.24
N VAL A 15 1.28 5.42 8.45
CA VAL A 15 1.61 4.01 8.70
C VAL A 15 0.46 3.16 8.17
N ALA A 16 0.72 2.40 7.11
CA ALA A 16 -0.28 1.58 6.43
C ALA A 16 0.37 0.42 5.66
N TRP A 17 -0.42 -0.60 5.34
CA TRP A 17 -0.09 -1.62 4.35
C TRP A 17 -0.96 -1.46 3.10
N SER A 18 -0.43 -1.86 1.95
CA SER A 18 -1.21 -1.91 0.71
C SER A 18 -0.95 -3.19 -0.05
N ALA A 19 -2.02 -3.83 -0.55
CA ALA A 19 -1.94 -4.96 -1.46
C ALA A 19 -2.71 -4.61 -2.74
N VAL A 20 -2.08 -4.78 -3.90
CA VAL A 20 -2.73 -4.61 -5.20
C VAL A 20 -2.89 -5.99 -5.82
N LEU A 21 -4.14 -6.43 -5.95
CA LEU A 21 -4.55 -7.75 -6.41
C LEU A 21 -5.37 -7.63 -7.69
N PRO A 22 -5.58 -8.73 -8.43
CA PRO A 22 -6.36 -8.70 -9.67
C PRO A 22 -7.80 -8.19 -9.52
N ASP A 23 -8.40 -8.34 -8.34
CA ASP A 23 -9.76 -7.91 -8.02
C ASP A 23 -9.86 -6.52 -7.37
N GLY A 24 -8.73 -5.89 -7.05
CA GLY A 24 -8.73 -4.51 -6.55
C GLY A 24 -7.50 -4.13 -5.73
N ALA A 25 -7.53 -2.90 -5.21
CA ALA A 25 -6.53 -2.41 -4.28
C ALA A 25 -7.08 -2.46 -2.85
N HIS A 26 -6.25 -2.95 -1.92
CA HIS A 26 -6.54 -3.04 -0.51
C HIS A 26 -5.60 -2.11 0.25
N LEU A 27 -6.15 -1.29 1.15
CA LEU A 27 -5.43 -0.40 2.04
C LEU A 27 -5.75 -0.77 3.49
N PHE A 28 -4.73 -1.03 4.30
CA PHE A 28 -4.85 -1.35 5.72
C PHE A 28 -4.27 -0.18 6.52
N ILE A 29 -5.12 0.54 7.23
CA ILE A 29 -4.78 1.78 7.96
C ILE A 29 -5.69 1.92 9.18
N ASP A 30 -5.29 2.69 10.18
CA ASP A 30 -6.20 3.09 11.26
C ASP A 30 -7.35 3.93 10.66
N THR A 31 -8.53 3.32 10.54
CA THR A 31 -9.64 3.94 9.81
C THR A 31 -10.25 5.11 10.55
N SER A 32 -10.08 5.18 11.88
CA SER A 32 -10.58 6.29 12.71
C SER A 32 -9.96 7.63 12.31
N ARG A 33 -8.81 7.58 11.64
CA ARG A 33 -8.03 8.74 11.18
C ARG A 33 -8.31 9.11 9.73
N VAL A 34 -9.06 8.27 9.00
CA VAL A 34 -9.40 8.52 7.60
C VAL A 34 -10.64 9.40 7.54
N LYS A 35 -10.46 10.64 7.07
CA LYS A 35 -11.56 11.59 6.91
C LYS A 35 -12.63 11.02 5.94
N PRO A 36 -13.93 11.32 6.15
CA PRO A 36 -15.00 10.82 5.30
C PRO A 36 -14.80 11.11 3.80
N GLU A 37 -14.27 12.28 3.46
CA GLU A 37 -13.99 12.67 2.06
C GLU A 37 -12.90 11.81 1.44
N ALA A 38 -11.86 11.49 2.20
CA ALA A 38 -10.77 10.61 1.77
C ALA A 38 -11.29 9.17 1.61
N MET A 39 -12.10 8.68 2.55
CA MET A 39 -12.74 7.37 2.47
C MET A 39 -13.60 7.24 1.21
N ARG A 40 -14.39 8.27 0.88
CA ARG A 40 -15.20 8.30 -0.35
C ARG A 40 -14.33 8.25 -1.60
N CYS A 41 -13.29 9.09 -1.67
CA CYS A 41 -12.36 9.12 -2.81
C CYS A 41 -11.68 7.76 -3.02
N LEU A 42 -11.23 7.11 -1.94
CA LEU A 42 -10.63 5.77 -2.01
C LEU A 42 -11.62 4.75 -2.59
N LYS A 43 -12.85 4.73 -2.08
CA LYS A 43 -13.89 3.82 -2.55
C LYS A 43 -14.26 4.05 -4.02
N GLU A 44 -14.38 5.30 -4.45
CA GLU A 44 -14.64 5.67 -5.86
C GLU A 44 -13.52 5.21 -6.80
N ASN A 45 -12.29 5.12 -6.30
CA ASN A 45 -11.12 4.61 -7.05
C ASN A 45 -10.91 3.09 -6.90
N GLY A 46 -11.89 2.35 -6.39
CA GLY A 46 -11.81 0.89 -6.26
C GLY A 46 -10.87 0.42 -5.16
N VAL A 47 -10.56 1.27 -4.18
CA VAL A 47 -9.77 0.89 -3.00
C VAL A 47 -10.71 0.42 -1.90
N THR A 48 -10.48 -0.80 -1.42
CA THR A 48 -11.11 -1.33 -0.21
C THR A 48 -10.24 -0.99 0.99
N VAL A 49 -10.83 -0.34 2.00
CA VAL A 49 -10.12 0.08 3.22
C VAL A 49 -10.46 -0.88 4.35
N HIS A 50 -9.42 -1.36 5.03
CA HIS A 50 -9.44 -2.30 6.15
C HIS A 50 -8.73 -1.66 7.35
N GLU A 51 -9.01 -2.16 8.55
CA GLU A 51 -8.25 -1.80 9.74
C GLU A 51 -6.80 -2.28 9.62
N TYR A 52 -5.87 -1.52 10.21
CA TYR A 52 -4.44 -1.80 10.14
C TYR A 52 -4.10 -3.24 10.60
N GLY A 53 -4.76 -3.71 11.67
CA GLY A 53 -4.54 -5.03 12.26
C GLY A 53 -5.05 -6.20 11.41
N GLU A 54 -5.90 -5.96 10.42
CA GLU A 54 -6.49 -7.01 9.59
C GLU A 54 -5.54 -7.53 8.50
N PHE A 55 -4.39 -6.87 8.29
CA PHE A 55 -3.46 -7.19 7.21
C PHE A 55 -2.96 -8.65 7.24
N GLU A 56 -2.54 -9.14 8.40
CA GLU A 56 -2.02 -10.50 8.50
C GLU A 56 -3.10 -11.56 8.28
N ASP A 57 -4.29 -11.34 8.86
CA ASP A 57 -5.40 -12.26 8.75
C ASP A 57 -5.92 -12.29 7.32
N PHE A 58 -5.98 -11.14 6.64
CA PHE A 58 -6.27 -11.05 5.22
C PHE A 58 -5.31 -11.90 4.38
N LEU A 59 -4.00 -11.81 4.63
CA LEU A 59 -3.00 -12.62 3.92
C LEU A 59 -3.14 -14.11 4.23
N LYS A 60 -3.47 -14.49 5.47
CA LYS A 60 -3.65 -15.90 5.85
C LYS A 60 -4.93 -16.50 5.25
N SER A 61 -6.00 -15.72 5.15
CA SER A 61 -7.30 -16.18 4.66
C SER A 61 -7.42 -16.13 3.14
N TYR A 62 -6.48 -15.50 2.44
CA TYR A 62 -6.53 -15.37 0.98
C TYR A 62 -6.36 -16.74 0.31
N ASP A 63 -7.34 -17.15 -0.50
CA ASP A 63 -7.44 -18.51 -1.04
C ASP A 63 -7.24 -18.59 -2.57
N LYS A 64 -7.27 -17.46 -3.28
CA LYS A 64 -7.10 -17.41 -4.73
C LYS A 64 -5.63 -17.50 -5.12
N GLU A 65 -5.29 -18.33 -6.10
CA GLU A 65 -3.92 -18.36 -6.61
C GLU A 65 -3.52 -17.00 -7.22
N VAL A 66 -2.42 -16.43 -6.72
CA VAL A 66 -1.86 -15.18 -7.25
C VAL A 66 -0.35 -15.17 -7.18
N ARG A 67 0.27 -14.54 -8.17
CA ARG A 67 1.70 -14.25 -8.17
C ARG A 67 1.95 -12.85 -7.66
N LEU A 68 2.57 -12.73 -6.49
CA LEU A 68 2.86 -11.45 -5.86
C LEU A 68 4.26 -10.97 -6.19
N LEU A 69 4.40 -9.69 -6.52
CA LEU A 69 5.67 -8.99 -6.52
C LEU A 69 5.91 -8.44 -5.12
N VAL A 70 6.98 -8.87 -4.46
CA VAL A 70 7.31 -8.45 -3.09
C VAL A 70 8.77 -8.07 -3.01
N ASP A 71 9.04 -6.91 -2.43
CA ASP A 71 10.39 -6.52 -2.04
C ASP A 71 10.75 -7.19 -0.71
N MET A 72 11.47 -8.30 -0.82
CA MET A 72 11.87 -9.13 0.32
C MET A 72 12.91 -8.45 1.22
N THR A 73 13.48 -7.31 0.80
CA THR A 73 14.50 -6.59 1.58
C THR A 73 13.91 -5.51 2.48
N SER A 74 12.74 -4.98 2.11
CA SER A 74 12.03 -3.94 2.87
C SER A 74 10.79 -4.46 3.59
N THR A 75 10.28 -5.64 3.23
CA THR A 75 9.17 -6.30 3.93
C THR A 75 9.64 -6.95 5.23
N ASN A 76 8.87 -6.80 6.31
CA ASN A 76 9.21 -7.41 7.59
C ASN A 76 9.18 -8.95 7.53
N GLY A 77 9.90 -9.61 8.45
CA GLY A 77 10.05 -11.07 8.47
C GLY A 77 8.73 -11.83 8.68
N GLN A 78 7.84 -11.35 9.55
CA GLN A 78 6.57 -11.99 9.85
C GLN A 78 5.65 -12.03 8.62
N THR A 79 5.54 -10.93 7.89
CA THR A 79 4.79 -10.88 6.62
C THR A 79 5.38 -11.84 5.59
N VAL A 80 6.72 -11.92 5.50
CA VAL A 80 7.39 -12.88 4.62
C VAL A 80 7.05 -14.33 4.98
N GLU A 81 7.01 -14.66 6.28
CA GLU A 81 6.64 -15.99 6.75
C GLU A 81 5.18 -16.34 6.43
N ILE A 82 4.24 -15.41 6.65
CA ILE A 82 2.83 -15.58 6.30
C ILE A 82 2.67 -15.83 4.80
N LEU A 83 3.35 -15.03 3.97
CA LEU A 83 3.29 -15.17 2.51
C LEU A 83 3.85 -16.52 2.03
N LYS A 84 4.93 -17.02 2.65
CA LYS A 84 5.50 -18.35 2.33
C LYS A 84 4.64 -19.50 2.84
N GLY A 85 3.91 -19.30 3.93
CA GLY A 85 3.04 -20.31 4.54
C GLY A 85 1.70 -20.48 3.81
N ASN A 86 1.27 -19.50 3.02
CA ASN A 86 0.04 -19.57 2.25
C ASN A 86 0.31 -20.11 0.83
N ALA A 87 -0.22 -21.30 0.52
CA ALA A 87 -0.06 -21.97 -0.76
C ALA A 87 -0.68 -21.22 -1.96
N SER A 88 -1.63 -20.33 -1.72
CA SER A 88 -2.25 -19.50 -2.76
C SER A 88 -1.31 -18.40 -3.28
N PHE A 89 -0.20 -18.13 -2.60
CA PHE A 89 0.79 -17.15 -3.04
C PHE A 89 2.01 -17.77 -3.68
N SER A 90 2.32 -17.33 -4.90
CA SER A 90 3.65 -17.50 -5.51
C SER A 90 4.41 -16.17 -5.46
N ILE A 91 5.55 -16.15 -4.78
CA ILE A 91 6.32 -14.91 -4.57
C ILE A 91 7.35 -14.75 -5.69
N ARG A 92 7.32 -13.60 -6.36
CA ARG A 92 8.41 -13.11 -7.20
C ARG A 92 9.10 -11.97 -6.46
N GLY A 93 10.35 -12.19 -6.07
CA GLY A 93 11.18 -11.13 -5.51
C GLY A 93 11.48 -10.05 -6.55
N GLY A 94 11.36 -8.78 -6.16
CA GLY A 94 11.74 -7.66 -7.01
C GLY A 94 11.48 -6.32 -6.31
N ALA A 95 12.07 -5.26 -6.85
CA ALA A 95 11.86 -3.91 -6.34
C ALA A 95 10.41 -3.46 -6.54
N ASP A 96 9.92 -2.62 -5.62
CA ASP A 96 8.62 -1.98 -5.75
C ASP A 96 8.59 -1.07 -7.00
N ILE A 97 7.73 -1.39 -7.95
CA ILE A 97 7.53 -0.63 -9.19
C ILE A 97 7.08 0.81 -8.93
N VAL A 98 6.41 1.07 -7.80
CA VAL A 98 5.95 2.41 -7.41
C VAL A 98 7.15 3.33 -7.19
N THR A 99 8.28 2.80 -6.73
CA THR A 99 9.52 3.57 -6.56
C THR A 99 10.00 4.15 -7.89
N SER A 100 10.05 3.32 -8.93
CA SER A 100 10.43 3.76 -10.27
C SER A 100 9.42 4.74 -10.86
N LEU A 101 8.12 4.51 -10.68
CA LEU A 101 7.06 5.39 -11.17
C LEU A 101 7.12 6.78 -10.51
N LYS A 102 7.35 6.85 -9.20
CA LYS A 102 7.45 8.13 -8.48
C LYS A 102 8.74 8.90 -8.77
N GLY A 103 9.77 8.23 -9.32
CA GLY A 103 11.05 8.82 -9.68
C GLY A 103 10.99 9.77 -10.86
N VAL A 104 9.98 9.63 -11.74
CA VAL A 104 9.74 10.55 -12.86
C VAL A 104 8.54 11.42 -12.54
N LYS A 105 8.79 12.71 -12.25
CA LYS A 105 7.75 13.68 -11.90
C LYS A 105 6.98 14.16 -13.13
N ASN A 106 5.67 14.28 -13.00
CA ASN A 106 4.83 14.90 -14.03
C ASN A 106 4.94 16.43 -14.00
N SER A 107 4.41 17.11 -15.03
CA SER A 107 4.48 18.58 -15.15
C SER A 107 3.86 19.31 -13.95
N THR A 108 2.72 18.84 -13.46
CA THR A 108 2.04 19.41 -12.28
C THR A 108 2.87 19.26 -11.01
N GLU A 109 3.51 18.10 -10.79
CA GLU A 109 4.42 17.89 -9.66
C GLU A 109 5.64 18.81 -9.75
N ILE A 110 6.22 18.98 -10.94
CA ILE A 110 7.38 19.86 -11.16
C ILE A 110 7.01 21.33 -10.88
N GLU A 111 5.83 21.79 -11.35
CA GLU A 111 5.34 23.14 -11.06
C GLU A 111 5.14 23.37 -9.56
N ASN A 112 4.60 22.39 -8.84
CA ASN A 112 4.43 22.50 -7.39
C ASN A 112 5.76 22.52 -6.64
N ILE A 113 6.77 21.74 -7.07
CA ILE A 113 8.12 21.81 -6.51
C ILE A 113 8.71 23.21 -6.69
N LYS A 114 8.51 23.84 -7.87
CA LYS A 114 8.96 25.22 -8.12
C LYS A 114 8.27 26.25 -7.22
N LYS A 115 6.98 26.06 -6.89
CA LYS A 115 6.24 26.97 -5.99
C LYS A 115 6.65 26.83 -4.52
N ALA A 116 7.15 25.67 -4.13
CA ALA A 116 7.56 25.37 -2.76
C ALA A 116 8.99 25.84 -2.43
N HIS A 117 9.80 26.14 -3.44
CA HIS A 117 11.15 26.74 -3.31
C HIS A 117 11.06 28.27 -3.37
#